data_AF-A0A943GQ37-F1
#
_entry.id   AF-A0A943GQ37-F1
#
_cell.length_a   1.000
_cell.length_b   1.000
_cell.length_c   1.000
_cell.angle_alpha   90.00
_cell.angle_beta   90.00
_cell.angle_gamma   90.00
#
_symmetry.space_group_name_H-M   'P 1'
#
loop_
_entity.id
_entity.type
_entity.pdbx_description
1 polymer ?
#
loop_
_entity_poly.entity_id
_entity_poly.type
_entity_poly.pdbx_seq_one_letter_code
_entity_poly.pdbx_strand_id
1 'polypeptide(L)'
;MGLLDNAEELIGKTRSSISKTTRSMSLNNELKELEKQKTALFARLGEALYVKRAIGDSAKEDNAALLQNIEDLDCRINEIAYTLESLNRIEAATNPGNRTCPKCGNLIQPDDAFCRSCGSPVEQAGNPSFEETGVEVCPKCKAPVSSGQAFCVKCGSKIH
;
A
#
# COMPACT_ATOMS: atom_id res chain seq x y z
N MET A 1 -42.81 8.89 17.41
CA MET A 1 -41.77 9.79 16.86
C MET A 1 -40.52 8.94 16.73
N GLY A 2 -40.17 8.65 15.47
CA GLY A 2 -39.44 7.45 15.07
C GLY A 2 -37.94 7.55 15.27
N LEU A 3 -37.35 6.40 15.60
CA LEU A 3 -35.93 6.13 15.83
C LEU A 3 -35.08 6.19 14.54
N LEU A 4 -35.46 7.01 13.56
CA LEU A 4 -34.94 6.97 12.18
C LEU A 4 -34.21 8.25 11.75
N ASP A 5 -34.39 9.38 12.43
CA ASP A 5 -33.71 10.65 12.08
C ASP A 5 -32.19 10.66 12.38
N ASN A 6 -31.66 9.62 13.05
CA ASN A 6 -30.23 9.52 13.40
C ASN A 6 -29.41 8.64 12.44
N ALA A 7 -30.05 8.00 11.45
CA ALA A 7 -29.37 7.10 10.51
C ALA A 7 -28.76 7.84 9.31
N GLU A 8 -29.32 8.98 8.91
CA GLU A 8 -28.89 9.72 7.71
C GLU A 8 -27.53 10.42 7.88
N GLU A 9 -27.18 10.82 9.10
CA GLU A 9 -25.90 11.50 9.37
C GLU A 9 -24.69 10.55 9.37
N LEU A 10 -24.90 9.28 9.75
CA LEU A 10 -23.87 8.22 9.72
C LEU A 10 -23.64 7.67 8.29
N ILE A 11 -24.64 7.71 7.42
CA ILE A 11 -24.54 7.24 6.03
C ILE A 11 -23.76 8.25 5.17
N GLY A 12 -23.84 9.56 5.46
CA GLY A 12 -23.13 10.61 4.73
C GLY A 12 -21.59 10.53 4.83
N LYS A 13 -21.06 10.23 6.03
CA LYS A 13 -19.61 10.04 6.26
C LYS A 13 -19.09 8.71 5.68
N THR A 14 -19.95 7.70 5.67
CA THR A 14 -19.59 6.36 5.15
C THR A 14 -19.57 6.33 3.62
N ARG A 15 -20.50 7.01 2.94
CA ARG A 15 -20.57 7.06 1.46
C ARG A 15 -19.47 7.93 0.84
N SER A 16 -19.04 8.99 1.53
CA SER A 16 -18.00 9.92 1.07
C SER A 16 -16.58 9.35 1.18
N SER A 17 -16.32 8.44 2.13
CA SER A 17 -15.01 7.80 2.33
C SER A 17 -14.76 6.59 1.41
N ILE A 18 -15.81 5.85 1.03
CA ILE A 18 -15.74 4.73 0.06
C ILE A 18 -15.48 5.22 -1.38
N SER A 19 -15.99 6.40 -1.73
CA SER A 19 -15.77 7.01 -3.05
C SER A 19 -14.31 7.44 -3.28
N LYS A 20 -13.65 7.98 -2.25
CA LYS A 20 -12.28 8.52 -2.34
C LYS A 20 -11.21 7.43 -2.47
N THR A 21 -11.32 6.36 -1.68
CA THR A 21 -10.43 5.19 -1.76
C THR A 21 -10.52 4.47 -3.10
N THR A 22 -11.73 4.36 -3.68
CA THR A 22 -11.91 3.82 -5.04
C THR A 22 -11.25 4.72 -6.09
N ARG A 23 -11.35 6.05 -5.92
CA ARG A 23 -10.73 7.03 -6.81
C ARG A 23 -9.20 7.04 -6.74
N SER A 24 -8.61 6.89 -5.54
CA SER A 24 -7.15 6.79 -5.42
C SER A 24 -6.64 5.49 -6.05
N MET A 25 -7.35 4.37 -5.89
CA MET A 25 -7.02 3.12 -6.58
C MET A 25 -7.11 3.22 -8.11
N SER A 26 -8.17 3.86 -8.65
CA SER A 26 -8.30 4.02 -10.10
C SER A 26 -7.17 4.89 -10.68
N LEU A 27 -6.82 5.98 -10.01
CA LEU A 27 -5.70 6.85 -10.41
C LEU A 27 -4.36 6.13 -10.35
N ASN A 28 -4.13 5.29 -9.33
CA ASN A 28 -2.90 4.47 -9.25
C ASN A 28 -2.81 3.44 -10.37
N ASN A 29 -3.94 2.85 -10.79
CA ASN A 29 -3.96 1.93 -11.93
C ASN A 29 -3.72 2.67 -13.25
N GLU A 30 -4.32 3.84 -13.43
CA GLU A 30 -4.08 4.71 -14.59
C GLU A 30 -2.60 5.12 -14.67
N LEU A 31 -1.99 5.50 -13.55
CA LEU A 31 -0.56 5.83 -13.46
C LEU A 31 0.33 4.69 -13.96
N LYS A 32 0.09 3.46 -13.47
CA LYS A 32 0.86 2.26 -13.88
C LYS A 32 0.70 1.96 -15.37
N GLU A 33 -0.50 2.13 -15.91
CA GLU A 33 -0.75 1.90 -17.33
C GLU A 33 -0.06 2.98 -18.20
N LEU A 34 -0.09 4.24 -17.79
CA LEU A 34 0.62 5.32 -18.48
C LEU A 34 2.14 5.14 -18.44
N GLU A 35 2.71 4.72 -17.31
CA GLU A 35 4.14 4.40 -17.20
C GLU A 35 4.55 3.26 -18.16
N LYS A 36 3.69 2.24 -18.28
CA LYS A 36 3.89 1.15 -19.24
C LYS A 36 3.82 1.66 -20.68
N GLN A 37 2.85 2.51 -21.02
CA GLN A 37 2.76 3.13 -22.34
C GLN A 37 4.00 3.98 -22.66
N LYS A 38 4.48 4.76 -21.70
CA LYS A 38 5.70 5.57 -21.84
C LYS A 38 6.91 4.69 -22.12
N THR A 39 7.05 3.59 -21.38
CA THR A 39 8.13 2.60 -21.59
C THR A 39 8.07 2.00 -22.99
N ALA A 40 6.86 1.68 -23.49
CA ALA A 40 6.69 1.18 -24.84
C ALA A 40 7.06 2.22 -25.91
N LEU A 41 6.74 3.51 -25.71
CA LEU A 41 7.16 4.57 -26.62
C LEU A 41 8.68 4.77 -26.62
N PHE A 42 9.34 4.71 -25.47
CA PHE A 42 10.80 4.75 -25.42
C PHE A 42 11.44 3.58 -26.18
N ALA A 43 10.89 2.37 -26.07
CA ALA A 43 11.38 1.22 -26.82
C ALA A 43 11.24 1.44 -28.34
N ARG A 44 10.07 1.92 -28.79
CA ARG A 44 9.83 2.25 -30.21
C ARG A 44 10.76 3.35 -30.72
N LEU A 45 10.97 4.39 -29.92
CA LEU A 45 11.90 5.47 -30.24
C LEU A 45 13.33 4.94 -30.36
N GLY A 46 13.76 4.10 -29.41
CA GLY A 46 15.09 3.48 -29.43
C GLY A 46 15.30 2.57 -30.63
N GLU A 47 14.28 1.79 -31.01
CA GLU A 47 14.29 0.96 -32.22
C GLU A 47 14.47 1.81 -33.48
N ALA A 48 13.67 2.88 -33.65
CA ALA A 48 13.76 3.78 -34.79
C ALA A 48 15.17 4.38 -34.93
N LEU A 49 15.72 4.92 -33.83
CA LEU A 49 17.07 5.49 -33.78
C LEU A 49 18.15 4.44 -34.09
N TYR A 50 18.01 3.21 -33.57
CA TYR A 50 18.96 2.14 -33.79
C TYR A 50 18.96 1.65 -35.23
N VAL A 51 17.79 1.35 -35.80
CA VAL A 51 17.64 0.89 -37.19
C VAL A 51 18.28 1.89 -38.12
N LYS A 52 18.01 3.19 -37.92
CA LYS A 52 18.62 4.25 -38.70
C LYS A 52 20.14 4.28 -38.60
N ARG A 53 20.69 4.19 -37.38
CA ARG A 53 22.14 4.11 -37.17
C ARG A 53 22.72 2.89 -37.88
N ALA A 54 22.02 1.77 -37.88
CA ALA A 54 22.46 0.53 -38.51
C ALA A 54 22.46 0.61 -40.06
N ILE A 55 21.47 1.29 -40.66
CA ILE A 55 21.38 1.46 -42.12
C ILE A 55 22.25 2.63 -42.66
N GLY A 56 22.85 3.44 -41.77
CA GLY A 56 23.70 4.57 -42.15
C GLY A 56 22.94 5.75 -42.79
N ASP A 57 21.62 5.81 -42.59
CA ASP A 57 20.78 6.83 -43.21
C ASP A 57 21.02 8.20 -42.56
N SER A 58 21.36 9.17 -43.43
CA SER A 58 21.69 10.55 -43.08
C SER A 58 20.46 11.47 -43.05
N ALA A 59 19.28 10.96 -43.43
CA ALA A 59 18.04 11.72 -43.41
C ALA A 59 17.76 12.25 -41.99
N LYS A 60 17.17 13.45 -41.87
CA LYS A 60 16.74 13.95 -40.56
C LYS A 60 15.62 13.03 -40.05
N GLU A 61 15.79 12.53 -38.83
CA GLU A 61 14.74 11.75 -38.18
C GLU A 61 13.66 12.70 -37.72
N ASP A 62 12.44 12.46 -38.18
CA ASP A 62 11.27 13.11 -37.62
C ASP A 62 10.61 12.16 -36.62
N ASN A 63 11.17 12.13 -35.42
CA ASN A 63 10.58 11.47 -34.26
C ASN A 63 9.72 12.44 -33.45
N ALA A 64 9.36 13.61 -33.99
CA ALA A 64 8.64 14.65 -33.25
C ALA A 64 7.33 14.12 -32.65
N ALA A 65 6.60 13.29 -33.41
CA ALA A 65 5.38 12.67 -32.90
C ALA A 65 5.62 11.71 -31.73
N LEU A 66 6.69 10.91 -31.75
CA LEU A 66 7.03 10.02 -30.64
C LEU A 66 7.45 10.81 -29.41
N LEU A 67 8.26 11.86 -29.60
CA LEU A 67 8.71 12.74 -28.53
C LEU A 67 7.54 13.50 -27.90
N GLN A 68 6.65 14.08 -28.71
CA GLN A 68 5.45 14.76 -28.24
C GLN A 68 4.55 13.82 -27.43
N ASN A 69 4.33 12.59 -27.91
CA ASN A 69 3.54 11.62 -27.14
C ASN A 69 4.19 11.25 -25.79
N ILE A 70 5.52 11.21 -25.72
CA ILE A 70 6.23 10.98 -24.45
C ILE A 70 6.03 12.18 -23.51
N GLU A 71 6.13 13.40 -24.02
CA GLU A 71 5.88 14.63 -23.26
C GLU A 71 4.43 14.70 -22.74
N ASP A 72 3.45 14.31 -23.56
CA ASP A 72 2.04 14.26 -23.18
C ASP A 72 1.79 13.23 -22.06
N LEU A 73 2.41 12.04 -22.17
CA LEU A 73 2.34 11.04 -21.10
C LEU A 73 3.02 11.52 -19.82
N ASP A 74 4.15 12.22 -19.92
CA ASP A 74 4.83 12.80 -18.76
C ASP A 74 3.98 13.86 -18.06
N CYS A 75 3.32 14.72 -18.84
CA CYS A 75 2.37 15.69 -18.31
C CYS A 75 1.25 14.98 -17.54
N ARG A 76 0.63 13.95 -18.15
CA ARG A 76 -0.47 13.19 -17.54
C ARG A 76 -0.05 12.45 -16.27
N ILE A 77 1.12 11.82 -16.27
CA ILE A 77 1.69 11.13 -15.10
C ILE A 77 1.87 12.12 -13.95
N ASN A 78 2.43 13.30 -14.23
CA ASN A 78 2.65 14.33 -13.23
C ASN A 78 1.32 14.87 -12.66
N GLU A 79 0.34 15.14 -13.51
CA GLU A 79 -1.01 15.57 -13.09
C GLU A 79 -1.66 14.55 -12.14
N ILE A 80 -1.59 13.26 -12.47
CA ILE A 80 -2.15 12.18 -11.64
C ILE A 80 -1.37 12.06 -10.32
N ALA A 81 -0.04 12.13 -10.36
CA ALA A 81 0.79 12.08 -9.17
C ALA A 81 0.48 13.24 -8.21
N TYR A 82 0.35 14.46 -8.72
CA TYR A 82 -0.06 15.62 -7.95
C TYR A 82 -1.46 15.44 -7.35
N THR A 83 -2.41 14.92 -8.13
CA THR A 83 -3.77 14.64 -7.65
C THR A 83 -3.76 13.62 -6.52
N LEU A 84 -3.02 12.51 -6.65
CA LEU A 84 -2.87 11.50 -5.60
C LEU A 84 -2.26 12.08 -4.33
N GLU A 85 -1.22 12.90 -4.46
CA GLU A 85 -0.61 13.55 -3.31
C GLU A 85 -1.58 14.51 -2.61
N SER A 86 -2.37 15.29 -3.36
CA SER A 86 -3.38 16.18 -2.78
C SER A 86 -4.46 15.39 -2.03
N LEU A 87 -4.89 14.23 -2.56
CA LEU A 87 -5.85 13.35 -1.90
C LEU A 87 -5.27 12.80 -0.59
N ASN A 88 -4.03 12.31 -0.62
CA ASN A 88 -3.34 11.79 0.56
C ASN A 88 -3.16 12.86 1.65
N ARG A 89 -2.84 14.11 1.28
CA ARG A 89 -2.75 15.23 2.23
C ARG A 89 -4.09 15.51 2.90
N ILE A 90 -5.19 15.50 2.16
CA ILE A 90 -6.55 15.68 2.71
C ILE A 90 -6.91 14.51 3.62
N GLU A 91 -6.55 13.28 3.27
CA GLU A 91 -6.78 12.10 4.12
C GLU A 91 -6.02 12.18 5.44
N ALA A 92 -4.73 12.55 5.41
CA ALA A 92 -3.92 12.74 6.61
C ALA A 92 -4.48 13.85 7.53
N ALA A 93 -5.00 14.93 6.95
CA ALA A 93 -5.60 16.03 7.71
C ALA A 93 -6.98 15.69 8.29
N THR A 94 -7.76 14.83 7.62
CA THR A 94 -9.13 14.49 8.03
C THR A 94 -9.24 13.25 8.90
N ASN A 95 -8.23 12.37 8.90
CA ASN A 95 -8.18 11.16 9.73
C ASN A 95 -6.77 10.96 10.36
N PRO A 96 -6.36 11.83 11.29
CA PRO A 96 -5.10 11.65 12.01
C PRO A 96 -5.12 10.34 12.81
N GLY A 97 -4.11 9.50 12.62
CA GLY A 97 -3.97 8.21 13.32
C GLY A 97 -4.54 6.99 12.57
N ASN A 98 -5.17 7.17 11.40
CA ASN A 98 -5.50 6.04 10.54
C ASN A 98 -4.24 5.38 9.98
N ARG A 99 -4.26 4.06 9.92
CA ARG A 99 -3.15 3.20 9.46
C ARG A 99 -3.61 2.29 8.34
N THR A 100 -2.68 1.90 7.47
CA THR A 100 -3.00 1.00 6.37
C THR A 100 -2.84 -0.46 6.80
N CYS A 101 -3.77 -1.32 6.41
CA CYS A 101 -3.67 -2.75 6.65
C CYS A 101 -2.44 -3.33 5.94
N PRO A 102 -1.53 -4.00 6.66
CA PRO A 102 -0.36 -4.62 6.03
C PRO A 102 -0.74 -5.83 5.15
N LYS A 103 -1.91 -6.43 5.39
CA LYS A 103 -2.40 -7.63 4.71
C LYS A 103 -3.15 -7.33 3.41
N CYS A 104 -4.01 -6.33 3.41
CA CYS A 104 -4.89 -6.04 2.27
C CYS A 104 -4.80 -4.59 1.75
N GLY A 105 -4.01 -3.72 2.39
CA GLY A 105 -3.85 -2.33 1.96
C GLY A 105 -5.02 -1.41 2.30
N ASN A 106 -6.06 -1.90 3.00
CA ASN A 106 -7.21 -1.06 3.31
C ASN A 106 -7.00 -0.20 4.57
N LEU A 107 -7.66 0.95 4.64
CA LEU A 107 -7.54 1.86 5.76
C LEU A 107 -8.15 1.26 7.05
N ILE A 108 -7.42 1.39 8.15
CA ILE A 108 -7.77 0.89 9.48
C ILE A 108 -7.79 2.09 10.43
N GLN A 109 -8.85 2.22 11.22
CA GLN A 109 -8.95 3.26 12.23
C GLN A 109 -8.00 2.97 13.40
N PRO A 110 -7.51 3.97 14.15
CA PRO A 110 -6.59 3.76 15.27
C PRO A 110 -7.13 2.75 16.29
N ASP A 111 -8.45 2.76 16.53
CA ASP A 111 -9.12 1.90 17.52
C ASP A 111 -9.51 0.51 16.98
N ASP A 112 -9.37 0.26 15.68
CA ASP A 112 -9.74 -1.02 15.09
C ASP A 112 -8.73 -2.11 15.51
N ALA A 113 -9.22 -3.12 16.23
CA ALA A 113 -8.46 -4.32 16.59
C ALA A 113 -8.29 -5.30 15.40
N PHE A 114 -9.20 -5.23 14.43
CA PHE A 114 -9.21 -6.07 13.23
C PHE A 114 -9.47 -5.21 11.99
N CYS A 115 -8.84 -5.53 10.87
CA CYS A 115 -9.14 -4.89 9.60
C CYS A 115 -10.57 -5.23 9.19
N ARG A 116 -11.44 -4.22 9.10
CA ARG A 116 -12.86 -4.39 8.74
C ARG A 116 -13.08 -4.94 7.33
N SER A 117 -12.04 -5.01 6.51
CA SER A 117 -12.12 -5.46 5.11
C SER A 117 -11.56 -6.85 4.87
N CYS A 118 -10.53 -7.28 5.60
CA CYS A 118 -9.95 -8.62 5.43
C CYS A 118 -9.96 -9.48 6.70
N GLY A 119 -10.45 -8.95 7.82
CA GLY A 119 -10.51 -9.64 9.12
C GLY A 119 -9.16 -9.86 9.79
N SER A 120 -8.05 -9.42 9.20
CA SER A 120 -6.72 -9.62 9.80
C SER A 120 -6.57 -8.79 11.07
N PRO A 121 -5.99 -9.35 12.16
CA PRO A 121 -5.72 -8.61 13.37
C PRO A 121 -4.73 -7.48 13.11
N VAL A 122 -4.90 -6.38 13.82
CA VAL A 122 -4.08 -5.18 13.61
C VAL A 122 -3.36 -4.85 14.90
N GLU A 123 -2.03 -5.03 14.90
CA GLU A 123 -1.18 -4.81 16.08
C GLU A 123 -1.34 -3.38 16.60
N GLN A 124 -2.15 -3.17 17.63
CA GLN A 124 -2.34 -1.83 18.22
C GLN A 124 -1.01 -1.37 18.82
N ALA A 125 -0.42 -0.34 18.22
CA ALA A 125 0.70 0.38 18.80
C ALA A 125 0.19 1.23 19.98
N GLY A 126 -0.14 0.56 21.09
CA GLY A 126 -0.79 1.24 22.21
C GLY A 126 -1.14 0.38 23.41
N ASN A 127 -0.92 -0.93 23.39
CA ASN A 127 -0.98 -1.73 24.60
C ASN A 127 0.43 -2.24 24.91
N PRO A 128 1.11 -1.78 25.98
CA PRO A 128 2.19 -2.57 26.54
C PRO A 128 1.54 -3.87 26.99
N SER A 129 1.60 -4.91 26.15
CA SER A 129 1.29 -6.25 26.60
C SER A 129 2.23 -6.51 27.76
N PHE A 130 1.63 -6.58 28.94
CA PHE A 130 2.23 -7.13 30.13
C PHE A 130 2.62 -8.57 29.78
N GLU A 131 3.85 -8.78 29.35
CA GLU A 131 4.52 -10.08 29.37
C GLU A 131 5.76 -9.97 30.28
N GLU A 132 5.52 -9.61 31.54
CA GLU A 132 6.30 -10.18 32.63
C GLU A 132 5.69 -11.55 32.95
N THR A 133 6.22 -12.61 32.33
CA THR A 133 6.29 -13.92 33.00
C THR A 133 7.62 -14.57 32.66
N GLY A 134 8.34 -14.97 33.70
CA GLY A 134 9.72 -15.44 33.64
C GLY A 134 9.94 -16.50 32.56
N VAL A 135 10.80 -16.17 31.60
CA VAL A 135 11.38 -17.12 30.66
C VAL A 135 12.45 -17.89 31.45
N GLU A 136 12.10 -19.09 31.89
CA GLU A 136 13.09 -20.03 32.40
C GLU A 136 13.86 -20.61 31.22
N VAL A 137 15.16 -20.85 31.37
CA VAL A 137 15.96 -21.46 30.29
C VAL A 137 16.16 -22.93 30.55
N CYS A 138 16.01 -23.75 29.51
CA CYS A 138 16.28 -25.18 29.61
C CYS A 138 17.74 -25.41 30.04
N PRO A 139 18.01 -26.14 31.15
CA PRO A 139 19.37 -26.33 31.64
C PRO A 139 20.26 -27.14 30.68
N LYS A 140 19.65 -27.95 29.79
CA LYS A 140 20.39 -28.79 28.84
C LYS A 140 20.73 -28.07 27.53
N CYS A 141 19.76 -27.38 26.92
CA CYS A 141 19.92 -26.82 25.56
C CYS A 141 19.84 -25.29 25.51
N LYS A 142 19.63 -24.63 26.66
CA LYS A 142 19.50 -23.17 26.81
C LYS A 142 18.39 -22.54 25.97
N ALA A 143 17.44 -23.34 25.48
CA ALA A 143 16.25 -22.81 24.85
C ALA A 143 15.34 -22.14 25.88
N PRO A 144 14.65 -21.05 25.51
CA PRO A 144 13.63 -20.44 26.37
C PRO A 144 12.48 -21.43 26.60
N VAL A 145 12.03 -21.52 27.85
CA VAL A 145 10.93 -22.37 28.32
C VAL A 145 9.98 -21.50 29.14
N SER A 146 8.68 -21.65 28.89
CA SER A 146 7.65 -20.95 29.65
C SER A 146 7.46 -21.57 31.03
N SER A 147 7.23 -20.73 32.04
CA SER A 147 6.93 -21.17 33.41
C SER A 147 5.76 -22.18 33.43
N GLY A 148 6.00 -23.39 33.95
CA GLY A 148 4.99 -24.47 34.03
C GLY A 148 5.11 -25.59 32.99
N GLN A 149 6.11 -25.58 32.10
CA GLN A 149 6.35 -26.70 31.19
C GLN A 149 7.10 -27.85 31.86
N ALA A 150 6.56 -29.07 31.79
CA ALA A 150 7.22 -30.27 32.32
C ALA A 150 8.43 -30.72 31.48
N PHE A 151 8.45 -30.43 30.18
CA PHE A 151 9.51 -30.83 29.25
C PHE A 151 9.85 -29.72 28.26
N CYS A 152 11.12 -29.63 27.87
CA CYS A 152 11.58 -28.69 26.86
C CYS A 152 11.12 -29.12 25.46
N VAL A 153 10.38 -28.24 24.77
CA VAL A 153 9.90 -28.49 23.39
C VAL A 153 11.05 -28.68 22.40
N LYS A 154 12.22 -28.07 22.64
CA LYS A 154 13.36 -28.16 21.71
C LYS A 154 14.18 -29.44 21.85
N CYS A 155 14.34 -29.97 23.06
CA CYS A 155 15.27 -31.09 23.32
C CYS A 155 14.68 -32.25 24.13
N GLY A 156 13.39 -32.19 24.46
CA GLY A 156 12.65 -33.24 25.19
C GLY A 156 13.07 -33.42 26.64
N SER A 157 13.94 -32.56 27.19
CA SER A 157 14.47 -32.73 28.55
C SER A 157 13.48 -32.21 29.59
N LYS A 158 13.32 -32.93 30.70
CA LYS A 158 12.41 -32.59 31.79
C LYS A 158 12.88 -31.31 32.50
N ILE A 159 11.96 -30.38 32.75
CA ILE A 159 12.23 -29.04 33.31
C ILE A 159 11.73 -28.90 34.75
N HIS A 160 10.74 -29.71 35.15
CA HIS A 160 10.15 -29.67 36.50
C HIS A 160 9.75 -31.07 37.00
#